data_AF-A0A6G1EMA1-F1
#
_entry.id   AF-A0A6G1EMA1-F1
#
_cell.length_a   1.000
_cell.length_b   1.000
_cell.length_c   1.000
_cell.angle_alpha   90.00
_cell.angle_beta   90.00
_cell.angle_gamma   90.00
#
_symmetry.space_group_name_H-M   'P 1'
#
loop_
_entity.id
_entity.type
_entity.pdbx_description
1 polymer ?
#
loop_
_entity_poly.entity_id
_entity_poly.type
_entity_poly.pdbx_seq_one_letter_code
_entity_poly.pdbx_strand_id
1 'polypeptide(L)'
;MQIRMQLSMIQKKDLSIVDYFRKIKRLADTLAAIGKWLEDEELIAYMLRGLGSDYDSLVTSITTRTDAYSISDVYAHMLDYEIRQEHKWSNDSAKLFFQPGCLKNDGIKGLDI
;
A
#
# COMPACT_ATOMS: atom_id res chain seq x y z
N MET A 1 10.17 -28.86 4.62
CA MET A 1 10.89 -27.59 4.91
C MET A 1 10.76 -26.65 3.70
N GLN A 2 9.55 -26.18 3.40
CA GLN A 2 9.29 -25.39 2.17
C GLN A 2 8.36 -24.18 2.43
N ILE A 3 7.56 -24.18 3.50
CA ILE A 3 6.56 -23.13 3.74
C ILE A 3 7.21 -21.77 4.07
N ARG A 4 8.29 -21.72 4.86
CA ARG A 4 9.03 -20.47 5.13
C ARG A 4 9.67 -19.89 3.84
N MET A 5 10.11 -20.75 2.93
CA MET A 5 10.58 -20.32 1.60
C MET A 5 9.44 -19.73 0.77
N GLN A 6 8.26 -20.36 0.79
CA GLN A 6 7.07 -19.83 0.11
C GLN A 6 6.66 -18.46 0.68
N LEU A 7 6.68 -18.28 2.00
CA LEU A 7 6.44 -16.97 2.65
C LEU A 7 7.40 -15.90 2.14
N SER A 8 8.70 -16.21 2.05
CA SER A 8 9.70 -15.26 1.55
C SER A 8 9.56 -14.92 0.06
N MET A 9 8.86 -15.75 -0.72
CA MET A 9 8.68 -15.55 -2.16
C MET A 9 7.35 -14.87 -2.50
N ILE A 10 6.42 -14.79 -1.54
CA ILE A 10 5.15 -14.10 -1.75
C ILE A 10 5.41 -12.60 -1.96
N GLN A 11 4.94 -12.09 -3.08
CA GLN A 11 4.98 -10.68 -3.44
C GLN A 11 3.56 -10.19 -3.70
N LYS A 12 3.26 -8.93 -3.35
CA LYS A 12 1.97 -8.30 -3.68
C LYS A 12 1.77 -8.27 -5.19
N LYS A 13 2.71 -7.66 -5.93
CA LYS A 13 2.58 -7.39 -7.38
C LYS A 13 1.18 -6.84 -7.71
N ASP A 14 0.49 -7.48 -8.65
CA ASP A 14 -0.86 -7.15 -9.11
C ASP A 14 -2.00 -7.65 -8.19
N LEU A 15 -1.69 -8.25 -7.04
CA LEU A 15 -2.70 -8.66 -6.05
C LEU A 15 -3.19 -7.45 -5.27
N SER A 16 -4.46 -7.47 -4.85
CA SER A 16 -4.96 -6.57 -3.81
C SER A 16 -4.25 -6.85 -2.47
N ILE A 17 -4.17 -5.86 -1.58
CA ILE A 17 -3.64 -6.07 -0.22
C ILE A 17 -4.44 -7.15 0.53
N VAL A 18 -5.75 -7.23 0.31
CA VAL A 18 -6.62 -8.26 0.90
C VAL A 18 -6.19 -9.66 0.47
N ASP A 19 -5.99 -9.88 -0.84
CA ASP A 19 -5.60 -11.18 -1.37
C ASP A 19 -4.17 -11.56 -1.00
N TYR A 20 -3.28 -10.58 -0.98
CA TYR A 20 -1.90 -10.73 -0.52
C TYR A 20 -1.84 -11.18 0.95
N PHE A 21 -2.54 -10.46 1.83
CA PHE A 21 -2.62 -10.78 3.26
C PHE A 21 -3.21 -12.18 3.49
N ARG A 22 -4.28 -12.53 2.76
CA ARG A 22 -4.91 -13.85 2.86
C ARG A 22 -3.92 -14.97 2.51
N LYS A 23 -3.07 -14.79 1.49
CA LYS A 23 -2.04 -15.78 1.12
C LYS A 23 -1.00 -15.97 2.22
N ILE A 24 -0.50 -14.87 2.78
CA ILE A 24 0.47 -14.91 3.90
C ILE A 24 -0.15 -15.61 5.11
N LYS A 25 -1.37 -15.23 5.49
CA LYS A 25 -2.07 -15.82 6.63
C LYS A 25 -2.27 -17.32 6.48
N ARG A 26 -2.65 -17.79 5.28
CA ARG A 26 -2.79 -19.24 5.02
C ARG A 26 -1.48 -20.01 5.26
N LEU A 27 -0.35 -19.47 4.83
CA LEU A 27 0.95 -20.12 5.08
C LEU A 27 1.34 -20.07 6.56
N ALA A 28 1.03 -18.98 7.25
CA ALA A 28 1.25 -18.83 8.68
C ALA A 28 0.39 -19.82 9.49
N ASP A 29 -0.89 -19.98 9.15
CA ASP A 29 -1.79 -20.98 9.73
C ASP A 29 -1.27 -22.41 9.49
N THR A 30 -0.78 -22.70 8.28
CA THR A 30 -0.20 -24.02 7.98
C THR A 30 1.05 -24.30 8.83
N LEU A 31 1.87 -23.28 9.08
CA LEU A 31 3.02 -23.36 9.97
C LEU A 31 2.60 -23.55 11.44
N ALA A 32 1.58 -22.83 11.90
CA ALA A 32 1.03 -22.97 13.24
C ALA A 32 0.43 -24.38 13.45
N ALA A 33 -0.25 -24.93 12.45
CA ALA A 33 -0.85 -26.28 12.49
C ALA A 33 0.19 -27.40 12.67
N ILE A 34 1.45 -27.18 12.25
CA ILE A 34 2.56 -28.13 12.46
C ILE A 34 3.42 -27.77 13.68
N GLY A 35 2.94 -26.89 14.56
CA GLY A 35 3.66 -26.45 15.77
C GLY A 35 4.81 -25.50 15.52
N LYS A 36 4.87 -24.85 14.35
CA LYS A 36 5.92 -23.89 13.94
C LYS A 36 5.34 -22.49 13.77
N TRP A 37 4.61 -22.02 14.76
CA TRP A 37 3.98 -20.70 14.72
C TRP A 37 4.99 -19.58 14.42
N LEU A 38 4.47 -18.50 13.85
CA LEU A 38 5.21 -17.28 13.60
C LEU A 38 4.87 -16.30 14.70
N GLU A 39 5.88 -15.61 15.22
CA GLU A 39 5.64 -14.44 16.05
C GLU A 39 5.11 -13.29 15.18
N ASP A 40 4.34 -12.40 15.79
CA ASP A 40 3.70 -11.30 15.08
C ASP A 40 4.73 -10.42 14.35
N GLU A 41 5.86 -10.14 15.00
CA GLU A 41 6.96 -9.36 14.43
C GLU A 41 7.57 -10.06 13.20
N GLU A 42 7.72 -11.39 13.26
CA GLU A 42 8.21 -12.18 12.13
C GLU A 42 7.21 -12.17 10.96
N LEU A 43 5.92 -12.29 11.26
CA LEU A 43 4.88 -12.25 10.25
C LEU A 43 4.78 -10.86 9.59
N ILE A 44 4.88 -9.80 10.39
CA ILE A 44 4.92 -8.41 9.92
C ILE A 44 6.12 -8.20 8.99
N ALA A 45 7.31 -8.69 9.37
CA ALA A 45 8.49 -8.61 8.51
C ALA A 45 8.27 -9.29 7.15
N TYR A 46 7.60 -10.44 7.11
CA TYR A 46 7.23 -11.09 5.85
C TYR A 46 6.23 -10.27 5.03
N MET A 47 5.24 -9.63 5.67
CA MET A 47 4.27 -8.77 4.98
C MET A 47 4.94 -7.55 4.36
N LEU A 48 5.83 -6.87 5.08
CA LEU A 48 6.51 -5.69 4.58
C LEU A 48 7.51 -6.03 3.46
N ARG A 49 8.21 -7.16 3.56
CA ARG A 49 9.20 -7.58 2.55
C ARG A 49 8.59 -7.91 1.19
N GLY A 50 7.37 -8.44 1.16
CA GLY A 50 6.72 -8.78 -0.11
C GLY A 50 5.98 -7.60 -0.75
N LEU A 51 6.03 -6.41 -0.14
CA LEU A 51 5.58 -5.19 -0.76
C LEU A 51 6.57 -4.74 -1.85
N GLY A 52 6.05 -4.16 -2.92
CA GLY A 52 6.86 -3.56 -3.99
C GLY A 52 7.39 -2.17 -3.59
N SER A 53 8.25 -1.60 -4.43
CA SER A 53 8.83 -0.27 -4.24
C SER A 53 7.79 0.85 -4.07
N ASP A 54 6.59 0.68 -4.62
CA ASP A 54 5.50 1.66 -4.49
C ASP A 54 5.04 1.86 -3.05
N TYR A 55 5.39 0.94 -2.15
CA TYR A 55 5.03 0.94 -0.73
C TYR A 55 6.22 1.29 0.18
N ASP A 56 7.37 1.69 -0.36
CA ASP A 56 8.59 1.97 0.42
C ASP A 56 8.37 3.05 1.49
N SER A 57 7.56 4.08 1.18
CA SER A 57 7.16 5.11 2.15
C SER A 57 6.36 4.54 3.32
N LEU A 58 5.49 3.55 3.06
CA LEU A 58 4.74 2.86 4.11
C LEU A 58 5.67 1.98 4.96
N VAL A 59 6.53 1.20 4.30
CA VAL A 59 7.53 0.34 4.96
C VAL A 59 8.39 1.18 5.90
N THR A 60 8.96 2.29 5.41
CA THR A 60 9.78 3.22 6.21
C THR A 60 9.00 3.79 7.39
N SER A 61 7.74 4.19 7.19
CA SER A 61 6.90 4.74 8.27
C SER A 61 6.62 3.71 9.38
N ILE A 62 6.47 2.43 9.02
CA ILE A 62 6.23 1.35 9.98
C ILE A 62 7.52 0.96 10.69
N THR A 63 8.64 0.85 9.97
CA THR A 63 9.94 0.43 10.54
C THR A 63 10.62 1.52 11.39
N THR A 64 10.31 2.80 11.17
CA THR A 64 10.89 3.92 11.94
C THR A 64 10.24 4.07 13.31
N ARG A 65 9.02 3.55 13.51
CA ARG A 65 8.35 3.62 14.81
C ARG A 65 8.86 2.55 15.75
N THR A 66 9.15 2.96 16.98
CA THR A 66 9.61 2.08 18.06
C THR A 66 8.47 1.37 18.80
N ASP A 67 7.22 1.70 18.48
CA ASP A 67 6.05 1.06 19.07
C ASP A 67 5.86 -0.35 18.46
N ALA A 68 5.46 -1.30 19.30
CA ALA A 68 5.07 -2.63 18.83
C ALA A 68 3.77 -2.52 18.01
N TYR A 69 3.83 -2.92 16.74
CA TYR A 69 2.67 -3.01 15.88
C TYR A 69 2.02 -4.39 15.99
N SER A 70 0.69 -4.43 16.05
CA SER A 70 -0.03 -5.68 15.80
C SER A 70 -0.14 -5.95 14.30
N ILE A 71 -0.32 -7.23 13.94
CA ILE A 71 -0.60 -7.64 12.55
C ILE A 71 -1.80 -6.88 11.98
N SER A 72 -2.82 -6.62 12.80
CA SER A 72 -4.04 -5.93 12.39
C SER A 72 -3.78 -4.46 12.05
N ASP A 73 -2.91 -3.79 12.81
CA ASP A 73 -2.55 -2.39 12.57
C ASP A 73 -1.77 -2.23 11.26
N VAL A 74 -0.79 -3.11 11.03
CA VAL A 74 -0.01 -3.13 9.78
C VAL A 74 -0.92 -3.40 8.59
N TYR A 75 -1.84 -4.36 8.71
CA TYR A 75 -2.81 -4.65 7.66
C TYR A 75 -3.72 -3.46 7.36
N ALA A 76 -4.22 -2.77 8.38
CA ALA A 76 -5.01 -1.55 8.21
C ALA A 76 -4.21 -0.46 7.47
N HIS A 77 -2.96 -0.21 7.90
CA HIS A 77 -2.06 0.73 7.25
C HIS A 77 -1.80 0.41 5.77
N MET A 78 -1.65 -0.88 5.42
CA MET A 78 -1.50 -1.33 4.03
C MET A 78 -2.75 -1.07 3.20
N LEU A 79 -3.95 -1.34 3.73
CA LEU A 79 -5.22 -1.06 3.05
C LEU A 79 -5.43 0.42 2.80
N ASP A 80 -5.23 1.24 3.84
CA ASP A 80 -5.29 2.69 3.76
C ASP A 80 -4.38 3.25 2.67
N TYR A 81 -3.19 2.68 2.54
CA TYR A 81 -2.23 3.08 1.52
C TYR A 81 -2.67 2.65 0.11
N GLU A 82 -3.21 1.44 -0.08
CA GLU A 82 -3.76 0.98 -1.37
C GLU A 82 -4.92 1.86 -1.84
N ILE A 83 -5.87 2.20 -0.97
CA ILE A 83 -6.99 3.10 -1.28
C ILE A 83 -6.46 4.48 -1.72
N ARG A 84 -5.50 5.06 -0.98
CA ARG A 84 -4.90 6.35 -1.36
C ARG A 84 -4.15 6.30 -2.69
N GLN A 85 -3.51 5.18 -3.02
CA GLN A 85 -2.84 4.96 -4.31
C GLN A 85 -3.86 4.94 -5.46
N GLU A 86 -4.96 4.21 -5.32
CA GLU A 86 -6.03 4.14 -6.33
C GLU A 86 -6.67 5.53 -6.57
N HIS A 87 -6.88 6.31 -5.52
CA HIS A 87 -7.40 7.68 -5.65
C HIS A 87 -6.41 8.64 -6.32
N LYS A 88 -5.10 8.45 -6.16
CA LYS A 88 -4.09 9.24 -6.89
C LYS A 88 -4.21 9.00 -8.40
N TRP A 89 -4.37 7.74 -8.83
CA TRP A 89 -4.55 7.39 -10.23
C TRP A 89 -5.85 7.98 -10.84
N SER A 90 -6.94 8.03 -10.06
CA SER A 90 -8.18 8.68 -10.49
C SER A 90 -8.05 10.20 -10.63
N ASN A 91 -7.11 10.85 -9.94
CA ASN A 91 -6.92 12.30 -10.00
C ASN A 91 -5.90 12.72 -11.06
N ASP A 92 -5.03 11.81 -11.52
CA ASP A 92 -4.07 12.10 -12.60
C ASP A 92 -4.72 12.11 -14.00
N SER A 93 -5.82 11.39 -14.21
CA SER A 93 -6.62 11.52 -15.44
C SER A 93 -7.44 12.81 -15.50
N ALA A 94 -7.74 13.44 -14.35
CA ALA A 94 -8.33 14.78 -14.29
C ALA A 94 -7.30 15.92 -14.51
N LYS A 95 -6.00 15.66 -14.30
CA LYS A 95 -4.91 16.64 -14.57
C LYS A 95 -4.59 16.81 -16.05
N LEU A 96 -5.02 15.90 -16.93
CA LEU A 96 -4.90 16.07 -18.39
C LEU A 96 -5.94 17.03 -18.97
N PHE A 97 -6.96 17.45 -18.20
CA PHE A 97 -8.00 18.38 -18.67
C PHE A 97 -7.97 19.76 -18.00
N PHE A 98 -7.27 19.93 -16.87
CA PHE A 98 -7.10 21.24 -16.24
C PHE A 98 -5.65 21.67 -16.32
N GLN A 99 -5.33 22.41 -17.38
CA GLN A 99 -4.11 23.22 -17.47
C GLN A 99 -4.40 24.56 -16.75
N PRO A 100 -3.81 24.87 -15.59
CA PRO A 100 -3.93 26.21 -15.01
C PRO A 100 -2.95 27.12 -15.74
N GLY A 101 -3.36 27.68 -16.88
CA GLY A 101 -2.45 28.47 -17.72
C GLY A 101 -3.04 29.26 -18.89
N CYS A 102 -4.34 29.23 -19.16
CA CYS A 102 -4.96 30.09 -20.17
C CYS A 102 -5.94 31.07 -19.54
N LEU A 103 -5.41 32.04 -18.78
CA LEU A 103 -6.09 33.34 -18.63
C LEU A 103 -5.99 34.04 -20.00
N LYS A 104 -6.96 33.79 -20.90
CA LYS A 104 -7.25 34.77 -21.95
C LYS A 104 -7.91 35.94 -21.22
N ASN A 105 -7.08 36.88 -20.80
CA ASN A 105 -7.54 38.18 -20.36
C ASN A 105 -7.94 38.95 -21.63
N ASP A 106 -9.06 38.57 -22.24
CA ASP A 106 -9.70 39.42 -23.25
C ASP A 106 -10.30 40.58 -22.47
N GLY A 107 -9.49 41.64 -22.37
CA GLY A 107 -9.82 42.86 -21.69
C GLY A 107 -11.19 43.35 -22.11
N ILE A 108 -12.15 43.17 -21.22
CA ILE A 108 -13.43 43.83 -21.21
C ILE A 108 -13.11 45.31 -21.01
N LYS A 109 -12.92 46.05 -22.11
CA LYS A 109 -13.06 47.50 -22.07
C LYS A 109 -14.55 47.78 -22.14
N GLY A 110 -15.09 48.17 -20.98
CA GLY A 110 -16.43 48.71 -20.86
C GLY A 110 -16.66 49.85 -21.84
N LEU A 111 -17.80 49.75 -22.54
CA LEU A 111 -18.89 50.71 -22.49
C LEU A 111 -18.57 52.06 -21.81
N ASP A 112 -18.58 53.15 -22.59
CA ASP A 112 -19.20 54.42 -22.20
C ASP A 112 -19.52 55.26 -23.45
N ILE A 113 -20.83 55.32 -23.74
CA ILE A 113 -21.62 56.38 -24.40
C ILE A 113 -21.16 56.90 -25.77
#